data_AF-A0A3B9H9F6-F1
#
_entry.id   AF-A0A3B9H9F6-F1
#
_cell.length_a   1.000
_cell.length_b   1.000
_cell.length_c   1.000
_cell.angle_alpha   90.00
_cell.angle_beta   90.00
_cell.angle_gamma   90.00
#
_symmetry.space_group_name_H-M   'P 1'
#
loop_
_entity.id
_entity.type
_entity.pdbx_description
1 polymer ?
#
loop_
_entity_poly.entity_id
_entity_poly.type
_entity_poly.pdbx_seq_one_letter_code
_entity_poly.pdbx_strand_id
1 'polypeptide(L)' 'MIVNHNNIQRWIFDYFEGNLSLHEQIELREFIKRNPEYKDDFEDWENVRLTKDTVPVYANAEALMVK' A
#
# COMPACT_ATOMS: atom_id res chain seq x y z
N MET A 1 12.16 16.09 -3.87
CA MET A 1 11.27 16.30 -5.04
C MET A 1 9.92 16.74 -4.50
N ILE A 2 9.07 17.42 -5.28
CA ILE A 2 7.75 17.87 -4.79
C ILE A 2 6.68 16.85 -5.24
N VAL A 3 5.79 16.47 -4.34
CA VAL A 3 4.62 15.62 -4.65
C VAL A 3 3.63 16.38 -5.53
N ASN A 4 3.14 15.74 -6.60
CA ASN A 4 2.25 16.33 -7.60
C ASN A 4 1.26 15.28 -8.10
N HIS A 5 0.14 15.68 -8.71
CA HIS A 5 -0.89 14.76 -9.23
C HIS A 5 -0.36 13.68 -10.18
N ASN A 6 0.71 13.95 -10.94
CA ASN A 6 1.30 12.96 -11.84
C ASN A 6 2.24 11.96 -11.13
N ASN A 7 2.80 12.36 -9.98
CA ASN A 7 3.76 11.55 -9.23
C ASN A 7 3.16 11.00 -7.94
N ILE A 8 1.95 11.41 -7.55
CA ILE A 8 1.29 11.00 -6.31
C ILE A 8 1.20 9.48 -6.21
N GLN A 9 0.85 8.79 -7.30
CA GLN A 9 0.80 7.33 -7.34
C GLN A 9 2.17 6.70 -7.05
N ARG A 10 3.24 7.25 -7.62
CA ARG A 10 4.61 6.79 -7.35
C ARG A 10 4.99 7.01 -5.89
N TRP A 11 4.67 8.18 -5.35
CA TRP A 11 4.95 8.51 -3.96
C TRP A 11 4.15 7.64 -2.99
N ILE A 12 2.87 7.38 -3.27
CA ILE A 12 2.05 6.44 -2.50
C ILE A 12 2.72 5.05 -2.51
N PHE A 13 3.20 4.59 -3.66
CA PHE A 13 3.92 3.31 -3.77
C PHE A 13 5.21 3.30 -2.95
N ASP A 14 6.09 4.31 -3.12
CA ASP A 14 7.33 4.45 -2.34
C ASP A 14 7.05 4.60 -0.83
N TYR A 15 5.92 5.21 -0.43
CA TYR A 15 5.47 5.27 0.97
C TYR A 15 5.14 3.87 1.51
N PHE A 16 4.38 3.09 0.74
CA PHE A 16 4.00 1.72 1.13
C PHE A 16 5.19 0.75 1.10
N GLU A 17 6.17 0.97 0.22
CA GLU A 17 7.43 0.23 0.18
C GLU A 17 8.40 0.64 1.31
N GLY A 18 8.22 1.83 1.91
CA GLY A 18 9.14 2.37 2.92
C GLY A 18 10.39 3.04 2.34
N ASN A 19 10.36 3.42 1.07
CA ASN A 19 11.43 4.11 0.36
C ASN A 19 11.41 5.64 0.56
N LEU A 20 10.33 6.21 1.10
CA LEU A 20 10.24 7.65 1.35
C LEU A 20 10.92 8.10 2.64
N SER A 21 11.67 9.20 2.56
CA SER A 21 12.23 9.89 3.72
C SER A 21 11.13 10.55 4.58
N LEU A 22 11.40 10.79 5.86
CA LEU A 22 10.48 11.47 6.78
C LEU A 22 9.88 12.78 6.22
N HIS A 23 10.70 13.62 5.59
CA HIS A 23 10.21 14.85 4.95
C HIS A 23 9.23 14.57 3.80
N GLU A 24 9.53 13.58 2.98
CA GLU A 24 8.71 13.21 1.82
C GLU A 24 7.35 12.63 2.27
N GLN A 25 7.35 11.86 3.34
CA GLN A 25 6.11 11.36 3.94
C GLN A 25 5.21 12.50 4.45
N ILE A 26 5.81 13.56 5.02
CA ILE A 26 5.05 14.74 5.47
C ILE A 26 4.46 15.46 4.27
N GLU A 27 5.24 15.71 3.22
CA GLU A 27 4.75 16.36 2.00
C GLU A 27 3.61 15.57 1.34
N LEU A 28 3.77 14.25 1.25
CA LEU A 28 2.74 13.35 0.73
C LEU A 28 1.43 13.47 1.54
N ARG A 29 1.52 13.40 2.86
CA ARG A 29 0.37 13.53 3.77
C ARG A 29 -0.29 14.89 3.66
N GLU A 30 0.47 15.97 3.54
CA GLU A 30 -0.08 17.31 3.33
C GLU A 30 -0.79 17.42 1.97
N PHE A 31 -0.24 16.81 0.93
CA PHE A 31 -0.85 16.80 -0.40
C PHE A 31 -2.17 16.03 -0.41
N ILE A 32 -2.20 14.85 0.21
CA ILE A 32 -3.42 14.05 0.39
C ILE A 32 -4.46 14.81 1.24
N LYS A 33 -4.01 15.52 2.28
CA LYS A 33 -4.91 16.34 3.13
C LYS A 33 -5.53 17.51 2.36
N ARG A 34 -4.82 18.10 1.40
CA ARG A 34 -5.33 19.17 0.53
C ARG A 34 -6.27 18.64 -0.56
N ASN A 35 -6.13 17.38 -0.94
CA ASN A 35 -6.87 16.74 -2.01
C ASN A 35 -7.60 15.50 -1.47
N PRO A 36 -8.78 15.68 -0.84
CA PRO A 36 -9.52 14.59 -0.21
C PRO A 36 -9.92 13.47 -1.18
N GLU A 37 -9.92 13.73 -2.48
CA GLU A 37 -10.11 12.72 -3.55
C GLU A 37 -9.10 11.57 -3.45
N TYR A 38 -7.85 11.85 -3.07
CA TYR A 38 -6.83 10.81 -2.90
C TYR A 38 -6.79 10.28 -1.48
N LYS A 39 -7.42 10.97 -0.51
CA LYS A 39 -7.40 10.54 0.90
C LYS A 39 -8.27 9.31 1.10
N ASP A 40 -9.46 9.32 0.52
CA ASP A 40 -10.38 8.19 0.55
C ASP A 40 -9.78 6.96 -0.15
N ASP A 41 -9.24 7.15 -1.37
CA ASP A 41 -8.48 6.13 -2.09
C ASP A 41 -7.27 5.62 -1.30
N PHE A 42 -6.50 6.52 -0.67
CA PHE A 42 -5.32 6.12 0.10
C PHE A 42 -5.68 5.33 1.36
N GLU A 43 -6.74 5.71 2.07
CA GLU A 43 -7.27 4.95 3.21
C GLU A 43 -7.85 3.61 2.75
N ASP A 44 -8.55 3.56 1.62
CA ASP A 44 -9.02 2.30 1.04
C ASP A 44 -7.85 1.37 0.70
N TRP A 45 -6.78 1.88 0.07
CA TRP A 45 -5.57 1.11 -0.21
C TRP A 45 -4.86 0.62 1.06
N GLU A 46 -4.86 1.43 2.12
CA GLU A 46 -4.31 1.03 3.43
C GLU A 46 -5.16 -0.08 4.07
N ASN A 47 -6.50 -0.03 3.92
CA ASN A 47 -7.43 -1.06 4.40
C ASN A 47 -7.39 -2.35 3.55
N VAL A 48 -7.23 -2.24 2.24
CA VAL A 48 -7.12 -3.37 1.29
C VAL A 48 -5.77 -4.08 1.42
N ARG A 49 -4.79 -3.47 2.11
CA ARG A 49 -3.61 -4.17 2.60
C ARG A 49 -4.06 -5.12 3.72
N LEU A 50 -4.73 -6.20 3.30
CA LEU A 50 -4.98 -7.42 4.04
C LEU A 50 -3.72 -7.66 4.84
N THR A 51 -3.87 -7.54 6.16
CA THR A 51 -2.93 -8.13 7.09
C THR A 51 -2.57 -9.48 6.50
N LYS A 52 -1.27 -9.77 6.39
CA LYS A 52 -0.75 -11.09 6.06
C LYS A 52 -1.15 -12.04 7.19
N ASP A 53 -2.44 -12.19 7.45
CA ASP A 53 -2.98 -13.06 8.44
C ASP A 53 -3.61 -14.20 7.68
N THR A 54 -2.91 -15.32 7.83
CA THR A 54 -3.31 -16.66 7.43
C THR A 54 -3.27 -16.88 5.92
N VAL A 55 -2.07 -17.18 5.42
CA VAL A 55 -1.97 -18.35 4.53
C VAL A 55 -2.66 -19.49 5.26
N PRO A 56 -3.81 -20.02 4.82
CA PRO A 56 -4.23 -21.31 5.29
C PRO A 56 -3.14 -22.26 4.82
N VAL A 57 -2.27 -22.71 5.74
CA VAL A 57 -1.36 -23.80 5.44
C VAL A 57 -2.27 -24.97 5.11
N TYR A 58 -2.33 -25.32 3.82
CA TYR A 58 -3.19 -26.41 3.37
C TYR A 58 -2.47 -27.70 3.81
N ALA A 59 -2.96 -28.32 4.89
CA ALA A 59 -2.30 -29.42 5.60
C ALA A 59 -2.21 -30.73 4.79
N ASN A 60 -2.76 -30.76 3.58
CA ASN A 60 -3.00 -31.97 2.80
C ASN A 60 -2.43 -31.86 1.37
N ALA A 61 -1.17 -31.41 1.28
CA ALA A 61 -0.36 -31.47 0.06
C ALA A 61 -0.17 -32.93 -0.45
N GLU A 62 -0.33 -33.92 0.42
CA GLU A 62 -0.21 -35.35 0.08
C GLU A 62 -1.36 -35.87 -0.79
N ALA A 63 -2.51 -35.19 -0.84
CA ALA A 63 -3.65 -35.59 -1.67
C ALA A 63 -3.45 -35.31 -3.18
N LEU A 64 -2.41 -34.55 -3.54
CA LEU A 64 -2.10 -34.22 -4.94
C LEU A 64 -1.16 -35.24 -5.62
N MET A 65 -0.66 -36.24 -4.88
CA MET A 65 0.06 -37.35 -5.48
C MET A 65 -0.93 -38.44 -5.93
N VAL A 66 -1.51 -38.27 -7.11
CA VAL A 66 -2.16 -39.39 -7.82
C VAL A 66 -1.03 -40.34 -8.24
N LYS A 67 -1.00 -41.52 -7.61
CA LYS A 67 -0.12 -42.65 -8.00
C LYS A 67 -0.50 -43.21 -9.36
#